data_AF-A0A5J4TVZ0-F1
#
_entry.id   AF-A0A5J4TVZ0-F1
#
_cell.length_a   1.000
_cell.length_b   1.000
_cell.length_c   1.000
_cell.angle_alpha   90.00
_cell.angle_beta   90.00
_cell.angle_gamma   90.00
#
_symmetry.space_group_name_H-M   'P 1'
#
loop_
_entity.id
_entity.type
_entity.pdbx_description
1 polymer ?
#
loop_
_entity_poly.entity_id
_entity_poly.type
_entity_poly.pdbx_seq_one_letter_code
_entity_poly.pdbx_strand_id
1 'polypeptide(L)'
;MIKLQRLIKKKVKYHYLQKIKQYLKKQRVNKLRRDLINAGIIDVLLQIFAKRDLDDITYPFTNAFFVFTYPSNLALCQLLVEKQPFPSLLRLLDHKVEDIINDVISSIDNIFYYAAIGTEITKQHPFYTNLALAGGIEKIYSLFQQSSDKFYKKISAICLGIVFRAQEINDSSMRKEVITYLKSMYEDSREDIRKLVRFSLQCVIAQKQEIESDHFVILE
;
A
#
# COMPACT_ATOMS: atom_id res chain seq x y z
N MET A 1 10.28 9.21 48.48
CA MET A 1 9.23 8.51 47.69
C MET A 1 8.17 9.43 47.07
N ILE A 2 7.45 10.28 47.83
CA ILE A 2 6.29 11.05 47.35
C ILE A 2 6.59 12.00 46.16
N LYS A 3 7.77 12.64 46.15
CA LYS A 3 8.21 13.55 45.08
C LYS A 3 8.41 12.83 43.73
N LEU A 4 8.90 11.59 43.77
CA LEU A 4 9.13 10.74 42.59
C LEU A 4 7.82 10.27 41.97
N GLN A 5 6.85 9.83 42.79
CA GLN A 5 5.51 9.45 42.31
C GLN A 5 4.75 10.62 41.65
N ARG A 6 4.88 11.84 42.19
CA ARG A 6 4.30 13.05 41.56
C ARG A 6 4.96 13.38 40.21
N LEU A 7 6.27 13.24 40.10
CA LEU A 7 7.02 13.42 38.85
C LEU A 7 6.63 12.38 37.78
N ILE A 8 6.47 11.11 38.17
CA ILE A 8 6.00 10.03 37.29
C ILE A 8 4.58 10.33 36.80
N LYS A 9 3.63 10.66 37.70
CA LYS A 9 2.26 11.03 37.31
C LYS A 9 2.22 12.24 36.37
N LYS A 10 3.07 13.26 36.59
CA LYS A 10 3.16 14.45 35.73
C LYS A 10 3.71 14.12 34.34
N LYS A 11 4.78 13.32 34.25
CA LYS A 11 5.34 12.84 32.97
C LYS A 11 4.35 11.98 32.20
N VAL A 12 3.68 11.05 32.88
CA VAL A 12 2.62 10.20 32.30
C VAL A 12 1.47 11.06 31.76
N LYS A 13 0.99 12.06 32.52
CA LYS A 13 -0.05 13.00 32.05
C LYS A 13 0.40 13.80 30.83
N TYR A 14 1.65 14.27 30.80
CA TYR A 14 2.20 15.01 29.66
C TYR A 14 2.27 14.15 28.38
N HIS A 15 2.67 12.88 28.50
CA HIS A 15 2.67 11.92 27.39
C HIS A 15 1.28 11.75 26.76
N TYR A 16 0.23 11.61 27.58
CA TYR A 16 -1.14 11.51 27.08
C TYR A 16 -1.61 12.79 26.37
N LEU A 17 -1.25 13.97 26.88
CA LEU A 17 -1.59 15.24 26.21
C LEU A 17 -0.92 15.37 24.85
N GLN A 18 0.33 14.91 24.69
CA GLN A 18 0.99 14.89 23.39
C GLN A 18 0.30 13.94 22.41
N LYS A 19 -0.09 12.74 22.87
CA LYS A 19 -0.89 11.80 22.06
C LYS A 19 -2.23 12.39 21.63
N ILE A 20 -2.94 13.08 22.53
CA ILE A 20 -4.21 13.76 22.20
C ILE A 20 -3.99 14.86 21.17
N LYS A 21 -2.94 15.69 21.31
CA LYS A 21 -2.60 16.72 20.31
C LYS A 21 -2.32 16.12 18.93
N GLN A 22 -1.54 15.03 18.87
CA GLN A 22 -1.25 14.32 17.62
C GLN A 22 -2.53 13.73 17.00
N TYR A 23 -3.39 13.13 17.82
CA TYR A 23 -4.68 12.58 17.39
C TYR A 23 -5.59 13.68 16.80
N LEU A 24 -5.74 14.81 17.50
CA LEU A 24 -6.52 15.95 17.01
C LEU A 24 -5.96 16.53 15.71
N LYS A 25 -4.63 16.62 15.58
CA LYS A 25 -3.97 17.03 14.32
C LYS A 25 -4.30 16.05 13.20
N LYS A 26 -4.21 14.73 13.44
CA LYS A 26 -4.55 13.70 12.46
C LYS A 26 -6.02 13.78 12.03
N GLN A 27 -6.94 14.02 12.97
CA GLN A 27 -8.36 14.17 12.66
C GLN A 27 -8.65 15.41 11.80
N ARG A 28 -8.00 16.54 12.09
CA ARG A 28 -8.11 17.74 11.25
C ARG A 28 -7.60 17.51 9.83
N VAL A 29 -6.46 16.83 9.69
CA VAL A 29 -5.89 16.47 8.38
C VAL A 29 -6.81 15.52 7.61
N ASN A 30 -7.33 14.48 8.26
CA ASN A 30 -8.25 13.53 7.62
C ASN A 30 -9.57 14.19 7.20
N LYS A 31 -10.08 15.14 8.00
CA LYS A 31 -11.25 15.93 7.63
C LYS A 31 -10.97 16.76 6.37
N LEU A 32 -9.86 17.51 6.34
CA LEU A 32 -9.49 18.29 5.16
C LEU A 32 -9.34 17.43 3.90
N ARG A 33 -8.69 16.27 3.99
CA ARG A 33 -8.58 15.33 2.87
C ARG A 33 -9.95 14.87 2.37
N ARG A 34 -10.85 14.49 3.28
CA ARG A 34 -12.22 14.10 2.93
C ARG A 34 -12.95 15.23 2.22
N ASP A 35 -12.87 16.45 2.74
CA ASP A 35 -13.54 17.62 2.16
C ASP A 35 -13.02 17.90 0.74
N LEU A 36 -11.71 17.77 0.51
CA LEU A 36 -11.09 17.94 -0.81
C LEU A 36 -11.42 16.79 -1.80
N ILE A 37 -11.51 15.54 -1.31
CA ILE A 37 -11.98 14.41 -2.14
C ILE A 37 -13.43 14.67 -2.59
N ASN A 38 -14.29 15.10 -1.66
CA ASN A 38 -15.69 15.42 -1.94
C ASN A 38 -15.84 16.64 -2.87
N ALA A 39 -14.89 17.58 -2.82
CA ALA A 39 -14.82 18.72 -3.73
C ALA A 39 -14.35 18.36 -5.15
N GLY A 40 -14.01 17.09 -5.42
CA GLY A 40 -13.66 16.60 -6.76
C GLY A 40 -12.18 16.71 -7.11
N ILE A 41 -11.29 16.98 -6.15
CA ILE A 41 -9.83 17.10 -6.43
C ILE A 41 -9.27 15.80 -6.99
N ILE A 42 -9.70 14.66 -6.46
CA ILE A 42 -9.27 13.34 -6.96
C ILE A 42 -9.77 13.11 -8.39
N ASP A 43 -11.02 13.47 -8.68
CA ASP A 43 -11.59 13.33 -10.03
C ASP A 43 -10.77 14.14 -11.06
N VAL A 44 -10.35 15.36 -10.71
CA VAL A 44 -9.48 16.20 -11.55
C VAL A 44 -8.11 15.55 -11.76
N LEU A 45 -7.45 15.07 -10.69
CA LEU A 45 -6.15 14.40 -10.81
C LEU A 45 -6.24 13.14 -11.68
N LEU A 46 -7.26 12.30 -11.48
CA LEU A 46 -7.48 11.09 -12.26
C LEU A 46 -7.76 11.40 -13.74
N GLN A 47 -8.45 12.49 -14.05
CA GLN A 47 -8.64 12.95 -15.43
C GLN A 47 -7.33 13.42 -16.07
N ILE A 48 -6.48 14.14 -15.32
CA ILE A 48 -5.15 14.54 -15.79
C ILE A 48 -4.33 13.29 -16.11
N PHE A 49 -4.27 12.34 -15.19
CA PHE A 49 -3.54 11.08 -15.35
C PHE A 49 -4.04 10.25 -16.54
N ALA A 50 -5.35 10.25 -16.78
CA ALA A 50 -5.96 9.49 -17.87
C ALA A 50 -5.71 10.10 -19.26
N LYS A 51 -5.64 11.43 -19.37
CA LYS A 51 -5.74 12.13 -20.66
C LYS A 51 -4.47 12.86 -21.10
N ARG A 52 -3.67 13.34 -20.15
CA ARG A 52 -2.46 14.12 -20.48
C ARG A 52 -1.37 13.20 -21.00
N ASP A 53 -0.52 13.72 -21.89
CA ASP A 53 0.70 13.03 -22.28
C ASP A 53 1.52 12.67 -21.02
N LEU A 54 2.12 11.48 -21.00
CA LEU A 54 2.90 11.02 -19.85
C LEU A 54 4.04 11.99 -19.57
N ASP A 55 4.74 12.47 -20.60
CA ASP A 55 5.90 13.35 -20.43
C ASP A 55 5.51 14.74 -19.83
N ASP A 56 4.23 15.12 -19.88
CA ASP A 56 3.69 16.36 -19.29
C ASP A 56 3.14 16.16 -17.84
N ILE A 57 3.16 14.94 -17.32
CA ILE A 57 2.73 14.63 -15.95
C ILE A 57 3.95 14.71 -15.04
N THR A 58 4.19 15.88 -14.46
CA THR A 58 5.30 16.10 -13.53
C THR A 58 5.01 15.59 -12.11
N TYR A 59 6.07 15.34 -11.33
CA TYR A 59 6.02 14.85 -9.95
C TYR A 59 4.99 15.54 -9.02
N PRO A 60 4.77 16.87 -9.06
CA PRO A 60 3.74 17.51 -8.23
C PRO A 60 2.33 16.92 -8.37
N PHE A 61 1.95 16.38 -9.54
CA PHE A 61 0.63 15.77 -9.71
C PHE A 61 0.52 14.44 -8.96
N THR A 62 1.52 13.57 -9.06
CA THR A 62 1.52 12.28 -8.37
C THR A 62 1.71 12.46 -6.87
N ASN A 63 2.54 13.43 -6.47
CA ASN A 63 2.74 13.74 -5.06
C ASN A 63 1.44 14.27 -4.42
N ALA A 64 0.70 15.11 -5.14
CA ALA A 64 -0.60 15.59 -4.69
C ALA A 64 -1.57 14.42 -4.47
N PHE A 65 -1.61 13.43 -5.37
CA PHE A 65 -2.42 12.24 -5.20
C PHE A 65 -1.97 11.39 -4.00
N PHE A 66 -0.66 11.16 -3.86
CA PHE A 66 -0.07 10.37 -2.77
C PHE A 66 -0.40 10.94 -1.39
N VAL A 67 -0.49 12.27 -1.24
CA VAL A 67 -0.91 12.91 0.01
C VAL A 67 -2.32 12.48 0.45
N PHE A 68 -3.20 12.06 -0.46
CA PHE A 68 -4.51 11.52 -0.11
C PHE A 68 -4.46 10.06 0.35
N THR A 69 -3.45 9.30 -0.09
CA THR A 69 -3.28 7.89 0.30
C THR A 69 -2.45 7.72 1.58
N TYR A 70 -1.60 8.68 1.97
CA TYR A 70 -0.72 8.57 3.13
C TYR A 70 -0.75 9.78 4.09
N PRO A 71 -0.78 9.63 5.44
CA PRO A 71 -0.96 8.37 6.15
C PRO A 71 -2.34 7.80 5.91
N SER A 72 -2.36 6.50 5.66
CA SER A 72 -3.49 5.76 5.17
C SER A 72 -4.58 5.63 6.24
N ASN A 73 -5.84 5.63 5.80
CA ASN A 73 -7.02 5.54 6.64
C ASN A 73 -8.12 4.80 5.88
N LEU A 74 -8.74 3.80 6.52
CA LEU A 74 -9.77 2.97 5.89
C LEU A 74 -10.88 3.78 5.22
N ALA A 75 -11.45 4.77 5.92
CA ALA A 75 -12.55 5.57 5.40
C ALA A 75 -12.12 6.51 4.25
N LEU A 76 -10.87 6.99 4.23
CA LEU A 76 -10.34 7.74 3.09
C LEU A 76 -10.07 6.81 1.90
N CYS A 77 -9.52 5.62 2.14
CA CYS A 77 -9.26 4.64 1.08
C CYS A 77 -10.56 4.17 0.42
N GLN A 78 -11.63 3.97 1.19
CA GLN A 78 -12.95 3.67 0.66
C GLN A 78 -13.46 4.78 -0.28
N LEU A 79 -13.35 6.05 0.11
CA LEU A 79 -13.71 7.16 -0.77
C LEU A 79 -12.84 7.22 -2.03
N LEU A 80 -11.55 6.92 -1.93
CA LEU A 80 -10.65 6.89 -3.09
C LEU A 80 -11.02 5.78 -4.06
N VAL A 81 -11.40 4.61 -3.55
CA VAL A 81 -11.86 3.46 -4.36
C VAL A 81 -13.11 3.83 -5.16
N GLU A 82 -14.07 4.54 -4.56
CA GLU A 82 -15.29 5.00 -5.24
C GLU A 82 -14.98 5.86 -6.48
N LYS A 83 -13.80 6.49 -6.53
CA LYS A 83 -13.32 7.29 -7.67
C LYS A 83 -12.72 6.47 -8.81
N GLN A 84 -12.66 5.14 -8.67
CA GLN A 84 -12.10 4.22 -9.68
C GLN A 84 -10.67 4.63 -10.12
N PRO A 85 -9.70 4.69 -9.20
CA PRO A 85 -8.42 5.33 -9.47
C PRO A 85 -7.47 4.48 -10.32
N PHE A 86 -7.66 3.15 -10.34
CA PHE A 86 -6.68 2.22 -10.86
C PHE A 86 -6.39 2.35 -12.36
N PRO A 87 -7.38 2.52 -13.27
CA PRO A 87 -7.06 2.68 -14.69
C PRO A 87 -6.10 3.85 -14.94
N SER A 88 -6.35 5.01 -14.30
CA SER A 88 -5.48 6.18 -14.43
C SER A 88 -4.13 5.99 -13.76
N LEU A 89 -4.08 5.37 -12.58
CA LEU A 89 -2.82 5.13 -11.86
C LEU A 89 -1.94 4.10 -12.59
N LEU A 90 -2.51 2.99 -13.09
CA LEU A 90 -1.77 1.94 -13.80
C LEU A 90 -1.14 2.44 -15.11
N ARG A 91 -1.76 3.44 -15.77
CA ARG A 91 -1.16 4.13 -16.91
C ARG A 91 0.15 4.83 -16.54
N LEU A 92 0.23 5.42 -15.35
CA LEU A 92 1.43 6.14 -14.91
C LEU A 92 2.60 5.23 -14.53
N LEU A 93 2.38 3.91 -14.42
CA LEU A 93 3.49 2.97 -14.24
C LEU A 93 4.39 2.86 -15.48
N ASP A 94 3.94 3.36 -16.64
CA ASP A 94 4.76 3.44 -17.86
C ASP A 94 5.59 4.75 -17.93
N HIS A 95 5.58 5.56 -16.88
CA HIS A 95 6.31 6.82 -16.83
C HIS A 95 7.83 6.57 -16.72
N LYS A 96 8.65 7.47 -17.28
CA LYS A 96 10.12 7.31 -17.30
C LYS A 96 10.83 7.80 -16.02
N VAL A 97 10.18 8.70 -15.28
CA VAL A 97 10.72 9.28 -14.05
C VAL A 97 10.33 8.42 -12.85
N GLU A 98 11.34 7.92 -12.14
CA GLU A 98 11.20 7.02 -10.99
C GLU A 98 10.32 7.62 -9.88
N ASP A 99 10.55 8.88 -9.49
CA ASP A 99 9.77 9.54 -8.42
C ASP A 99 8.25 9.55 -8.68
N ILE A 100 7.84 9.62 -9.94
CA ILE A 100 6.43 9.54 -10.35
C ILE A 100 5.90 8.11 -10.19
N ILE A 101 6.66 7.13 -10.66
CA ILE A 101 6.31 5.70 -10.51
C ILE A 101 6.19 5.36 -9.01
N ASN A 102 7.03 5.95 -8.17
CA ASN A 102 7.09 5.71 -6.73
C ASN A 102 5.83 6.18 -6.00
N ASP A 103 5.43 7.42 -6.26
CA ASP A 103 4.20 7.96 -5.70
C ASP A 103 3.00 7.12 -6.15
N VAL A 104 3.00 6.66 -7.40
CA VAL A 104 1.91 5.87 -7.98
C VAL A 104 1.84 4.47 -7.36
N ILE A 105 2.94 3.70 -7.34
CA ILE A 105 2.93 2.34 -6.77
C ILE A 105 2.65 2.37 -5.28
N SER A 106 3.19 3.37 -4.56
CA SER A 106 2.88 3.57 -3.13
C SER A 106 1.42 3.95 -2.90
N SER A 107 0.82 4.74 -3.81
CA SER A 107 -0.60 5.07 -3.74
C SER A 107 -1.48 3.82 -3.96
N ILE A 108 -1.12 2.97 -4.92
CA ILE A 108 -1.81 1.71 -5.21
C ILE A 108 -1.71 0.77 -3.99
N ASP A 109 -0.52 0.57 -3.44
CA ASP A 109 -0.28 -0.28 -2.26
C ASP A 109 -1.13 0.15 -1.06
N ASN A 110 -1.12 1.46 -0.77
CA ASN A 110 -1.91 2.03 0.32
C ASN A 110 -3.41 1.74 0.15
N ILE A 111 -3.94 1.83 -1.07
CA ILE A 111 -5.35 1.56 -1.34
C ILE A 111 -5.63 0.04 -1.23
N PHE A 112 -4.77 -0.81 -1.79
CA PHE A 112 -4.90 -2.26 -1.75
C PHE A 112 -4.88 -2.80 -0.33
N TYR A 113 -3.88 -2.41 0.47
CA TYR A 113 -3.73 -2.89 1.84
C TYR A 113 -5.00 -2.63 2.68
N TYR A 114 -5.60 -1.44 2.56
CA TYR A 114 -6.82 -1.12 3.31
C TYR A 114 -8.08 -1.77 2.74
N ALA A 115 -8.16 -1.96 1.42
CA ALA A 115 -9.23 -2.76 0.82
C ALA A 115 -9.15 -4.24 1.25
N ALA A 116 -7.94 -4.76 1.41
CA ALA A 116 -7.69 -6.11 1.87
C ALA A 116 -8.07 -6.27 3.36
N ILE A 117 -7.59 -5.41 4.26
CA ILE A 117 -7.90 -5.53 5.70
C ILE A 117 -9.39 -5.40 5.99
N GLY A 118 -10.13 -4.63 5.18
CA GLY A 118 -11.57 -4.48 5.34
C GLY A 118 -12.39 -5.71 4.94
N THR A 119 -11.77 -6.79 4.44
CA THR A 119 -12.45 -7.95 3.87
C THR A 119 -11.84 -9.28 4.33
N GLU A 120 -12.59 -10.37 4.27
CA GLU A 120 -12.15 -11.70 4.72
C GLU A 120 -10.92 -12.19 3.94
N ILE A 121 -9.94 -12.75 4.65
CA ILE A 121 -8.68 -13.21 4.06
C ILE A 121 -8.85 -14.40 3.10
N THR A 122 -9.92 -15.19 3.30
CA THR A 122 -10.28 -16.34 2.48
C THR A 122 -11.03 -15.95 1.20
N LYS A 123 -11.42 -14.67 1.06
CA LYS A 123 -12.10 -14.16 -0.13
C LYS A 123 -11.11 -13.47 -1.05
N GLN A 124 -11.36 -13.60 -2.36
CA GLN A 124 -10.61 -12.89 -3.40
C GLN A 124 -10.48 -11.40 -3.06
N HIS A 125 -9.33 -10.80 -3.36
CA HIS A 125 -9.15 -9.37 -3.20
C HIS A 125 -10.15 -8.59 -4.07
N PRO A 126 -10.84 -7.54 -3.55
CA PRO A 126 -11.89 -6.84 -4.30
C PRO A 126 -11.46 -6.27 -5.66
N PHE A 127 -10.17 -6.00 -5.83
CA PHE A 127 -9.61 -5.46 -7.09
C PHE A 127 -8.94 -6.49 -7.98
N TYR A 128 -8.82 -7.76 -7.59
CA TYR A 128 -8.10 -8.76 -8.37
C TYR A 128 -8.59 -8.83 -9.82
N THR A 129 -9.89 -9.06 -10.02
CA THR A 129 -10.48 -9.24 -11.35
C THR A 129 -10.29 -8.01 -12.23
N ASN A 130 -10.55 -6.81 -11.69
CA ASN A 130 -10.41 -5.57 -12.46
C ASN A 130 -8.95 -5.27 -12.81
N LEU A 131 -8.01 -5.60 -11.92
CA LEU A 131 -6.58 -5.43 -12.20
C LEU A 131 -6.11 -6.40 -13.27
N ALA A 132 -6.51 -7.67 -13.17
CA ALA A 132 -6.16 -8.70 -14.15
C ALA A 132 -6.68 -8.32 -15.55
N LEU A 133 -7.94 -7.88 -15.65
CA LEU A 133 -8.52 -7.44 -16.93
C LEU A 133 -7.83 -6.19 -17.50
N ALA A 134 -7.24 -5.34 -16.66
CA ALA A 134 -6.53 -4.14 -17.07
C ALA A 134 -5.04 -4.36 -17.37
N GLY A 135 -4.53 -5.60 -17.28
CA GLY A 135 -3.09 -5.89 -17.38
C GLY A 135 -2.27 -5.28 -16.24
N GLY A 136 -2.92 -4.96 -15.12
CA GLY A 136 -2.30 -4.28 -14.00
C GLY A 136 -1.38 -5.18 -13.17
N ILE A 137 -1.66 -6.49 -13.13
CA ILE A 137 -0.80 -7.46 -12.44
C ILE A 137 0.56 -7.54 -13.14
N GLU A 138 0.56 -7.65 -14.46
CA GLU A 138 1.74 -7.74 -15.31
C GLU A 138 2.57 -6.46 -15.22
N LYS A 139 1.93 -5.28 -15.19
CA LYS A 139 2.61 -4.00 -14.98
C LYS A 139 3.32 -3.93 -13.62
N ILE A 140 2.67 -4.33 -12.55
CA ILE A 140 3.27 -4.35 -11.21
C ILE A 140 4.40 -5.38 -11.15
N TYR A 141 4.25 -6.54 -11.79
CA TYR A 141 5.29 -7.56 -11.86
C TYR A 141 6.50 -7.09 -12.68
N SER A 142 6.29 -6.43 -13.81
CA SER A 142 7.36 -5.79 -14.59
C SER A 142 8.15 -4.80 -13.75
N LEU A 143 7.46 -3.96 -12.95
CA LEU A 143 8.11 -3.03 -12.04
C LEU A 143 8.92 -3.74 -10.94
N PHE A 144 8.39 -4.84 -10.38
CA PHE A 144 9.13 -5.67 -9.42
C PHE A 144 10.42 -6.25 -10.02
N GLN A 145 10.38 -6.70 -11.28
CA GLN A 145 11.55 -7.26 -11.95
C GLN A 145 12.60 -6.20 -12.30
N GLN A 146 12.16 -5.05 -12.83
CA GLN A 146 13.03 -4.02 -13.37
C GLN A 146 13.63 -3.08 -12.31
N SER A 147 12.98 -2.91 -11.17
CA SER A 147 13.45 -1.96 -10.15
C SER A 147 14.77 -2.40 -9.50
N SER A 148 15.80 -1.57 -9.63
CA SER A 148 17.03 -1.66 -8.83
C SER A 148 16.88 -1.09 -7.41
N ASP A 149 15.88 -0.24 -7.20
CA ASP A 149 15.58 0.32 -5.89
C ASP A 149 14.87 -0.72 -5.01
N LYS A 150 15.44 -0.94 -3.82
CA LYS A 150 14.96 -1.92 -2.83
C LYS A 150 13.59 -1.56 -2.27
N PHE A 151 13.28 -0.27 -2.14
CA PHE A 151 11.98 0.20 -1.69
C PHE A 151 10.90 -0.11 -2.72
N TYR A 152 11.09 0.17 -4.01
CA TYR A 152 10.04 -0.06 -5.03
C TYR A 152 9.83 -1.55 -5.26
N LYS A 153 10.92 -2.32 -5.33
CA LYS A 153 10.84 -3.78 -5.46
C LYS A 153 10.05 -4.39 -4.31
N LYS A 154 10.25 -3.90 -3.09
CA LYS A 154 9.46 -4.26 -1.92
C LYS A 154 7.98 -3.93 -2.06
N ILE A 155 7.62 -2.69 -2.41
CA ILE A 155 6.22 -2.29 -2.50
C ILE A 155 5.51 -3.10 -3.60
N SER A 156 6.15 -3.30 -4.75
CA SER A 156 5.59 -4.14 -5.82
C SER A 156 5.39 -5.59 -5.39
N ALA A 157 6.35 -6.20 -4.68
CA ALA A 157 6.20 -7.56 -4.16
C ALA A 157 5.02 -7.68 -3.17
N ILE A 158 4.86 -6.69 -2.28
CA ILE A 158 3.76 -6.63 -1.32
C ILE A 158 2.41 -6.46 -2.05
N CYS A 159 2.33 -5.58 -3.04
CA CYS A 159 1.14 -5.40 -3.88
C CYS A 159 0.74 -6.72 -4.55
N LEU A 160 1.71 -7.45 -5.12
CA LEU A 160 1.46 -8.74 -5.77
C LEU A 160 0.94 -9.78 -4.76
N GLY A 161 1.57 -9.92 -3.60
CA GLY A 161 1.09 -10.87 -2.60
C GLY A 161 -0.32 -10.52 -2.09
N ILE A 162 -0.63 -9.24 -1.90
CA ILE A 162 -1.97 -8.80 -1.47
C ILE A 162 -3.02 -9.01 -2.57
N VAL A 163 -2.73 -8.68 -3.83
CA VAL A 163 -3.74 -8.76 -4.90
C VAL A 163 -4.11 -10.21 -5.21
N PHE A 164 -3.16 -11.14 -5.13
CA PHE A 164 -3.38 -12.59 -5.30
C PHE A 164 -4.03 -13.26 -4.08
N ARG A 165 -4.60 -12.48 -3.15
CA ARG A 165 -5.26 -13.03 -1.97
C ARG A 165 -6.31 -14.06 -2.34
N ALA A 166 -6.17 -15.26 -1.77
CA ALA A 166 -7.03 -16.41 -2.02
C ALA A 166 -7.14 -16.80 -3.51
N GLN A 167 -6.11 -16.50 -4.32
CA GLN A 167 -6.01 -16.84 -5.74
C GLN A 167 -4.71 -17.58 -6.03
N GLU A 168 -4.71 -18.35 -7.12
CA GLU A 168 -3.50 -18.99 -7.61
C GLU A 168 -2.67 -18.04 -8.48
N ILE A 169 -1.37 -17.97 -8.21
CA ILE A 169 -0.40 -17.35 -9.13
C ILE A 169 -0.03 -18.42 -10.16
N ASN A 170 -0.69 -18.38 -11.33
CA ASN A 170 -0.50 -19.37 -12.39
C ASN A 170 0.87 -19.27 -13.05
N ASP A 171 1.41 -18.05 -13.19
CA ASP A 171 2.77 -17.82 -13.66
C ASP A 171 3.78 -18.34 -12.63
N SER A 172 4.53 -19.37 -13.01
CA SER A 172 5.47 -20.05 -12.12
C SER A 172 6.70 -19.21 -11.78
N SER A 173 7.14 -18.31 -12.68
CA SER A 173 8.26 -17.39 -12.44
C SER A 173 7.84 -16.33 -11.44
N MET A 174 6.69 -15.69 -11.69
CA MET A 174 6.13 -14.68 -10.79
C MET A 174 5.91 -15.27 -9.40
N ARG A 175 5.31 -16.46 -9.31
CA ARG A 175 5.07 -17.14 -8.04
C ARG A 175 6.36 -17.33 -7.25
N LYS A 176 7.38 -17.92 -7.87
CA LYS A 176 8.66 -18.18 -7.21
C LYS A 176 9.35 -16.90 -6.78
N GLU A 177 9.54 -15.97 -7.72
CA GLU A 177 10.29 -14.74 -7.47
C GLU A 177 9.64 -13.88 -6.38
N VAL A 178 8.32 -13.70 -6.43
CA VAL A 178 7.58 -12.89 -5.46
C VAL A 178 7.62 -13.55 -4.07
N ILE A 179 7.36 -14.86 -3.99
CA ILE A 179 7.35 -15.57 -2.69
C ILE A 179 8.75 -15.60 -2.08
N THR A 180 9.78 -15.93 -2.84
CA THR A 180 11.17 -15.91 -2.36
C THR A 180 11.55 -14.52 -1.84
N TYR A 181 11.19 -13.47 -2.58
CA TYR A 181 11.48 -12.10 -2.14
C TYR A 181 10.73 -11.74 -0.85
N LEU A 182 9.43 -12.04 -0.75
CA LEU A 182 8.65 -11.81 0.47
C LEU A 182 9.17 -12.60 1.68
N LYS A 183 9.67 -13.84 1.51
CA LYS A 183 10.33 -14.63 2.57
C LYS A 183 11.58 -13.92 3.10
N SER A 184 12.50 -13.55 2.21
CA SER A 184 13.73 -12.84 2.60
C SER A 184 13.44 -11.53 3.34
N MET A 185 12.42 -10.82 2.87
CA MET A 185 11.94 -9.60 3.48
C MET A 185 11.40 -9.82 4.90
N TYR A 186 10.66 -10.90 5.14
CA TYR A 186 10.08 -11.19 6.45
C TYR A 186 11.17 -11.39 7.51
N GLU A 187 12.29 -12.01 7.12
CA GLU A 187 13.43 -12.27 7.99
C GLU A 187 14.21 -10.98 8.32
N ASP A 188 14.51 -10.17 7.29
CA ASP A 188 15.40 -9.00 7.39
C ASP A 188 14.71 -7.68 7.78
N SER A 189 13.38 -7.64 7.78
CA SER A 189 12.64 -6.38 7.99
C SER A 189 12.49 -6.00 9.47
N ARG A 190 12.54 -4.69 9.72
CA ARG A 190 12.05 -4.08 10.97
C ARG A 190 10.58 -4.45 11.23
N GLU A 191 10.16 -4.39 12.48
CA GLU A 191 8.84 -4.84 12.93
C GLU A 191 7.66 -4.20 12.17
N ASP A 192 7.76 -2.92 11.83
CA ASP A 192 6.73 -2.17 11.09
C ASP A 192 6.51 -2.73 9.68
N ILE A 193 7.60 -2.98 8.96
CA ILE A 193 7.57 -3.54 7.60
C ILE A 193 7.21 -5.03 7.65
N ARG A 194 7.70 -5.76 8.65
CA ARG A 194 7.45 -7.19 8.83
C ARG A 194 5.96 -7.52 8.94
N LYS A 195 5.16 -6.66 9.58
CA LYS A 195 3.69 -6.83 9.66
C LYS A 195 3.02 -6.79 8.29
N LEU A 196 3.46 -5.87 7.43
CA LEU A 196 2.92 -5.75 6.07
C LEU A 196 3.34 -6.93 5.18
N VAL A 197 4.62 -7.32 5.25
CA VAL A 197 5.14 -8.49 4.52
C VAL A 197 4.45 -9.78 4.98
N ARG A 198 4.25 -9.93 6.29
CA ARG A 198 3.50 -11.06 6.85
C ARG A 198 2.07 -11.12 6.31
N PHE A 199 1.36 -9.99 6.31
CA PHE A 199 0.01 -9.94 5.77
C PHE A 199 -0.02 -10.31 4.28
N SER A 200 0.96 -9.82 3.50
CA SER A 200 1.14 -10.21 2.10
C SER A 200 1.35 -11.72 1.94
N LEU A 201 2.23 -12.34 2.74
CA LEU A 201 2.45 -13.78 2.74
C LEU A 201 1.20 -14.58 3.13
N GLN A 202 0.40 -14.08 4.07
CA GLN A 202 -0.87 -14.71 4.45
C GLN A 202 -1.91 -14.63 3.32
N CYS A 203 -1.86 -13.61 2.46
CA CYS A 203 -2.76 -13.49 1.31
C CYS A 203 -2.49 -14.58 0.27
N VAL A 204 -1.22 -14.94 0.04
CA VAL A 204 -0.80 -15.98 -0.92
C VAL A 204 -0.81 -17.40 -0.33
N ILE A 205 -1.67 -17.67 0.66
CA ILE A 205 -1.74 -19.01 1.30
C ILE A 205 -2.14 -20.12 0.33
N ALA A 206 -2.78 -19.81 -0.80
CA ALA A 206 -3.03 -20.76 -1.88
C ALA A 206 -1.71 -21.33 -2.47
N GLN A 207 -0.57 -20.69 -2.24
CA GLN A 207 0.76 -21.14 -2.61
C GLN A 207 1.51 -21.78 -1.41
N LYS A 208 0.78 -22.39 -0.47
CA LYS A 208 1.30 -22.95 0.78
C LYS A 208 2.59 -23.78 0.61
N GLN A 209 2.65 -24.64 -0.41
CA GLN A 209 3.82 -25.47 -0.69
C GLN A 209 5.09 -24.65 -0.98
N GLU A 210 4.97 -23.54 -1.69
CA GLU A 210 6.09 -22.65 -2.02
C GLU A 210 6.50 -21.81 -0.80
N ILE A 211 5.54 -21.47 0.07
CA ILE A 211 5.81 -20.72 1.31
C ILE A 211 6.56 -21.60 2.32
N GLU A 212 6.08 -22.82 2.56
CA GLU A 212 6.63 -23.75 3.55
C GLU A 212 7.91 -24.46 3.08
N SER A 213 8.32 -24.23 1.84
CA SER A 213 9.64 -24.64 1.34
C SER A 213 10.76 -24.08 2.23
N ASP A 214 11.90 -24.77 2.28
CA ASP A 214 13.07 -24.37 3.07
C ASP A 214 12.80 -24.21 4.58
N HIS A 215 11.80 -24.92 5.11
CA HIS A 215 11.38 -24.87 6.52
C HIS A 215 10.95 -23.48 7.01
N PHE A 216 10.49 -22.63 6.09
CA PHE A 216 10.03 -21.29 6.44
C PHE A 216 8.67 -21.35 7.16
N VAL A 217 8.57 -20.61 8.27
CA VAL A 217 7.37 -20.54 9.11
C VAL A 217 6.99 -19.08 9.34
N ILE A 218 5.74 -18.74 9.03
CA ILE A 218 5.17 -17.44 9.38
C ILE A 218 4.77 -17.49 10.86
N LEU A 219 5.55 -16.83 11.72
CA LEU A 219 5.28 -16.78 13.16
C LEU A 219 4.03 -15.96 13.46
N GLU A 220 3.23 -16.42 14.44
CA GLU A 220 2.00 -15.76 14.93
C GLU A 220 2.20 -14.43 15.65
#